data_AF-A0A3M1WX65-F1
#
_entry.id   AF-A0A3M1WX65-F1
#
_cell.length_a   1.000
_cell.length_b   1.000
_cell.length_c   1.000
_cell.angle_alpha   90.00
_cell.angle_beta   90.00
_cell.angle_gamma   90.00
#
_symmetry.space_group_name_H-M   'P 1'
#
loop_
_entity.id
_entity.type
_entity.pdbx_description
1 polymer ?
#
loop_
_entity_poly.entity_id
_entity_poly.type
_entity_poly.pdbx_seq_one_letter_code
_entity_poly.pdbx_strand_id
1 'polypeptide(L)'
;MKSSDSGDCPVCGLPRGKGRGNFTHPEKCPYSETSYPDLCALHDTLYFGVWRKMTAGPLEIKRALPVLKRFLKKIKEKAWEENLQPAKYNVKKAFDSLADAEALDDPFLAVRYMDRALSYAHHALNDLLHERGEKPHAPDDYERFYDVTDLPFREEM
;
A
#
# COMPACT_ATOMS: atom_id res chain seq x y z
N MET A 1 34.49 6.41 6.99
CA MET A 1 33.19 6.29 6.29
C MET A 1 32.17 5.81 7.31
N LYS A 2 31.29 6.69 7.82
CA LYS A 2 30.18 6.28 8.70
C LYS A 2 28.98 6.01 7.79
N SER A 3 28.65 4.73 7.60
CA SER A 3 27.40 4.31 6.96
C SER A 3 26.26 4.89 7.79
N SER A 4 25.52 5.83 7.21
CA SER A 4 24.28 6.33 7.78
C SER A 4 23.28 5.18 7.78
N ASP A 5 23.15 4.51 8.93
CA ASP A 5 22.10 3.52 9.15
C ASP A 5 20.79 4.31 9.17
N SER A 6 20.20 4.51 7.99
CA SER A 6 18.84 5.02 7.86
C SER A 6 18.01 4.13 8.77
N GLY A 7 17.36 4.68 9.80
CA GLY A 7 16.59 3.90 10.76
C GLY A 7 15.44 3.07 10.16
N ASP A 8 15.37 2.92 8.85
CA ASP A 8 14.45 2.12 8.05
C ASP A 8 14.94 0.67 7.90
N CYS A 9 13.98 -0.26 7.89
CA CYS A 9 14.22 -1.66 7.64
C CYS A 9 14.70 -1.86 6.20
N PRO A 10 15.82 -2.59 5.96
CA PRO A 10 16.35 -2.80 4.62
C PRO A 10 15.46 -3.70 3.75
N VAL A 11 14.52 -4.43 4.35
CA VAL A 11 13.58 -5.33 3.65
C VAL A 11 12.36 -4.56 3.15
N CYS A 12 11.64 -3.89 4.05
CA CYS A 12 10.38 -3.23 3.71
C CYS A 12 10.49 -1.69 3.60
N GLY A 13 11.65 -1.11 3.89
CA GLY A 13 11.87 0.34 3.89
C GLY A 13 11.07 1.10 4.97
N LEU A 14 10.49 0.40 5.94
CA LEU A 14 9.73 1.01 7.03
C LEU A 14 10.62 1.34 8.24
N PRO A 15 10.43 2.49 8.90
CA PRO A 15 11.24 2.87 10.05
C PRO A 15 11.13 1.86 11.20
N ARG A 16 12.29 1.45 11.73
CA ARG A 16 12.47 0.58 12.89
C ARG A 16 12.08 1.34 14.15
N GLY A 17 11.30 0.71 15.03
CA GLY A 17 10.92 1.26 16.35
C GLY A 17 9.89 2.39 16.36
N LYS A 18 9.62 3.05 15.23
CA LYS A 18 8.47 3.95 14.99
C LYS A 18 8.04 3.83 13.54
N GLY A 19 7.03 3.02 13.23
CA GLY A 19 6.59 2.79 11.86
C GLY A 19 6.11 4.05 11.14
N ARG A 20 5.91 3.95 9.82
CA ARG A 20 5.05 4.91 9.10
C ARG A 20 3.60 4.53 9.40
N GLY A 21 2.84 5.43 10.02
CA GLY A 21 1.48 5.12 10.47
C GLY A 21 1.50 4.24 11.72
N ASN A 22 0.58 3.27 11.80
CA ASN A 22 0.36 2.47 13.01
C ASN A 22 1.06 1.10 13.00
N PHE A 23 2.06 0.91 12.13
CA PHE A 23 2.80 -0.34 12.04
C PHE A 23 3.81 -0.48 13.19
N THR A 24 3.79 -1.63 13.86
CA THR A 24 4.79 -2.03 14.85
C THR A 24 5.77 -3.01 14.21
N HIS A 25 7.01 -2.56 13.98
CA HIS A 25 8.03 -3.39 13.32
C HIS A 25 8.60 -4.44 14.30
N PRO A 26 8.40 -5.75 14.07
CA PRO A 26 9.02 -6.81 14.88
C PRO A 26 10.54 -6.93 14.62
N GLU A 27 11.29 -7.65 15.44
CA GLU A 27 12.75 -7.79 15.25
C GLU A 27 13.12 -8.37 13.87
N LYS A 28 12.41 -9.43 13.44
CA LYS A 28 12.49 -9.95 12.07
C LYS A 28 11.38 -9.34 11.23
N CYS A 29 11.73 -8.67 10.13
CA CYS A 29 10.75 -8.07 9.22
C CYS A 29 9.75 -9.12 8.72
N PRO A 30 8.42 -8.88 8.83
CA PRO A 30 7.43 -9.88 8.45
C PRO A 30 7.35 -10.10 6.93
N TYR A 31 7.85 -9.13 6.16
CA TYR A 31 7.90 -9.18 4.70
C TYR A 31 9.19 -9.85 4.18
N SER A 32 10.09 -10.37 5.03
CA SER A 32 11.42 -10.83 4.58
C SER A 32 11.38 -11.99 3.59
N GLU A 33 10.33 -12.79 3.64
CA GLU A 33 10.18 -13.98 2.79
C GLU A 33 9.22 -13.74 1.62
N THR A 34 8.61 -12.55 1.48
CA THR A 34 7.74 -12.25 0.34
C THR A 34 8.53 -11.63 -0.81
N SER A 35 8.17 -12.01 -2.03
CA SER A 35 8.54 -11.24 -3.22
C SER A 35 7.97 -9.81 -3.12
N TYR A 36 8.75 -8.83 -3.61
CA TYR A 36 8.44 -7.39 -3.53
C TYR A 36 8.07 -6.89 -2.12
N PRO A 37 8.96 -7.07 -1.12
CA PRO A 37 8.66 -6.77 0.27
C PRO A 37 8.30 -5.29 0.52
N ASP A 38 8.87 -4.36 -0.24
CA ASP A 38 8.56 -2.94 -0.14
C ASP A 38 7.18 -2.60 -0.71
N LEU A 39 6.72 -3.31 -1.75
CA LEU A 39 5.38 -3.14 -2.31
C LEU A 39 4.31 -3.70 -1.36
N CYS A 40 4.50 -4.90 -0.83
CA CYS A 40 3.59 -5.50 0.16
C CYS A 40 3.47 -4.64 1.41
N ALA A 41 4.60 -4.16 1.95
CA ALA A 41 4.58 -3.29 3.13
C ALA A 41 3.92 -1.93 2.86
N LEU A 42 4.15 -1.34 1.69
CA LEU A 42 3.52 -0.07 1.33
C LEU A 42 2.02 -0.22 1.06
N HIS A 43 1.61 -1.34 0.46
CA HIS A 43 0.21 -1.71 0.34
C HIS A 43 -0.45 -1.77 1.72
N ASP A 44 0.11 -2.53 2.65
CA ASP A 44 -0.50 -2.70 3.99
C ASP A 44 -0.51 -1.41 4.80
N THR A 45 0.51 -0.57 4.66
CA THR A 45 0.51 0.77 5.24
C THR A 45 -0.68 1.62 4.74
N LEU A 46 -1.07 1.46 3.47
CA LEU A 46 -2.23 2.13 2.91
C LEU A 46 -3.54 1.44 3.32
N TYR A 47 -3.57 0.11 3.28
CA TYR A 47 -4.72 -0.71 3.61
C TYR A 47 -5.14 -0.57 5.07
N PHE A 48 -4.19 -0.55 6.00
CA PHE A 48 -4.42 -0.31 7.44
C PHE A 48 -4.31 1.17 7.82
N GLY A 49 -4.22 2.07 6.85
CA GLY A 49 -4.01 3.49 7.08
C GLY A 49 -5.21 4.16 7.75
N VAL A 50 -4.94 5.11 8.66
CA VAL A 50 -5.97 5.87 9.40
C VAL A 50 -6.99 6.54 8.48
N TRP A 51 -6.57 6.95 7.26
CA TRP A 51 -7.45 7.57 6.26
C TRP A 51 -8.66 6.72 5.85
N ARG A 52 -8.61 5.40 6.06
CA ARG A 52 -9.75 4.51 5.83
C ARG A 52 -10.69 4.48 7.02
N LYS A 53 -10.28 4.75 8.26
CA LYS A 53 -11.18 4.66 9.43
C LYS A 53 -12.37 5.63 9.30
N MET A 54 -13.54 5.26 9.82
CA MET A 54 -14.71 6.16 9.87
C MET A 54 -14.45 7.47 10.62
N THR A 55 -13.46 7.46 11.52
CA THR A 55 -13.01 8.61 12.30
C THR A 55 -11.94 9.45 11.60
N ALA A 56 -11.56 9.11 10.36
CA ALA A 56 -10.55 9.84 9.60
C ALA A 56 -10.97 11.30 9.39
N GLY A 57 -10.08 12.24 9.71
CA GLY A 57 -10.26 13.63 9.36
C GLY A 57 -9.77 13.95 7.94
N PRO A 58 -10.07 15.17 7.46
CA PRO A 58 -9.60 15.65 6.15
C PRO A 58 -8.08 15.61 6.00
N LEU A 59 -7.34 15.78 7.09
CA LEU A 59 -5.87 15.83 7.07
C LEU A 59 -5.27 14.44 6.85
N GLU A 60 -5.83 13.41 7.49
CA GLU A 60 -5.40 12.01 7.32
C GLU A 60 -5.60 11.57 5.87
N ILE A 61 -6.75 11.91 5.28
CA ILE A 61 -7.07 11.61 3.87
C ILE A 61 -6.08 12.31 2.93
N LYS A 62 -5.86 13.62 3.11
CA LYS A 62 -4.89 14.39 2.30
C LYS A 62 -3.47 13.85 2.41
N ARG A 63 -3.07 13.35 3.59
CA ARG A 63 -1.74 12.75 3.80
C ARG A 63 -1.58 11.38 3.13
N ALA A 64 -2.67 10.64 2.94
CA ALA A 64 -2.62 9.32 2.29
C ALA A 64 -2.47 9.41 0.76
N LEU A 65 -3.00 10.45 0.11
CA LEU A 65 -2.86 10.67 -1.35
C LEU A 65 -1.41 10.58 -1.88
N PRO A 66 -0.41 11.31 -1.34
CA PRO A 66 0.97 11.21 -1.82
C PRO A 66 1.60 9.84 -1.53
N VAL A 67 1.15 9.13 -0.48
CA VAL A 67 1.61 7.77 -0.17
C VAL A 67 1.08 6.79 -1.22
N LEU A 68 -0.20 6.88 -1.56
CA LEU A 68 -0.84 6.10 -2.63
C LEU A 68 -0.18 6.38 -3.98
N LYS A 69 0.04 7.65 -4.34
CA LYS A 69 0.74 8.03 -5.57
C LYS A 69 2.15 7.43 -5.66
N ARG A 70 2.89 7.41 -4.54
CA ARG A 70 4.21 6.75 -4.48
C ARG A 70 4.11 5.25 -4.68
N PHE A 71 3.11 4.60 -4.07
CA PHE A 71 2.84 3.17 -4.26
C PHE A 71 2.56 2.85 -5.73
N LEU A 72 1.65 3.60 -6.37
CA LEU A 72 1.30 3.43 -7.78
C LEU A 72 2.49 3.60 -8.72
N LYS A 73 3.42 4.51 -8.41
CA LYS A 73 4.66 4.67 -9.19
C LYS A 73 5.57 3.44 -9.08
N LYS A 74 5.79 2.93 -7.87
CA LYS A 74 6.66 1.75 -7.66
C LYS A 74 6.10 0.50 -8.34
N ILE A 75 4.79 0.26 -8.22
CA ILE A 75 4.17 -0.90 -8.87
C ILE A 75 4.15 -0.77 -10.40
N LYS A 76 4.01 0.46 -10.92
CA LYS A 76 4.17 0.76 -12.35
C LYS A 76 5.58 0.41 -12.83
N GLU A 77 6.62 0.83 -12.11
CA GLU A 77 8.01 0.50 -12.45
C GLU A 77 8.17 -1.02 -12.61
N LYS A 78 7.71 -1.81 -11.63
CA LYS A 78 7.77 -3.28 -11.69
C LYS A 78 6.95 -3.91 -12.81
N ALA A 79 5.70 -3.48 -12.99
CA ALA A 79 4.85 -3.99 -14.07
C ALA A 79 5.44 -3.71 -15.47
N TRP A 80 6.17 -2.60 -15.63
CA TRP A 80 6.83 -2.28 -16.91
C TRP A 80 8.17 -2.99 -17.09
N GLU A 81 8.98 -3.09 -16.04
CA GLU A 81 10.23 -3.87 -16.04
C GLU A 81 9.98 -5.33 -16.42
N GLU A 82 8.91 -5.93 -15.90
CA GLU A 82 8.55 -7.34 -16.14
C GLU A 82 7.65 -7.54 -17.36
N ASN A 83 7.25 -6.44 -18.01
CA ASN A 83 6.36 -6.43 -19.17
C ASN A 83 5.00 -7.14 -18.96
N LEU A 84 4.52 -7.23 -17.72
CA LEU A 84 3.34 -8.00 -17.35
C LEU A 84 2.03 -7.26 -17.68
N GLN A 85 1.31 -7.69 -18.72
CA GLN A 85 0.13 -6.98 -19.22
C GLN A 85 -1.04 -6.87 -18.23
N PRO A 86 -1.40 -7.93 -17.47
CA PRO A 86 -2.44 -7.82 -16.44
C PRO A 86 -2.13 -6.72 -15.40
N ALA A 87 -0.89 -6.72 -14.87
CA ALA A 87 -0.44 -5.70 -13.92
C ALA A 87 -0.50 -4.30 -14.54
N LYS A 88 -0.04 -4.12 -15.80
CA LYS A 88 -0.11 -2.83 -16.50
C LYS A 88 -1.55 -2.30 -16.63
N TYR A 89 -2.50 -3.18 -16.93
CA TYR A 89 -3.92 -2.83 -17.01
C TYR A 89 -4.44 -2.31 -15.66
N ASN A 90 -4.19 -3.05 -14.59
CA ASN A 90 -4.60 -2.69 -13.24
C ASN A 90 -3.93 -1.39 -12.76
N VAL A 91 -2.64 -1.21 -13.04
CA VAL A 91 -1.93 0.05 -12.76
C VAL A 91 -2.57 1.24 -13.46
N LYS A 92 -2.97 1.10 -14.73
CA LYS A 92 -3.65 2.18 -15.45
C LYS A 92 -4.96 2.57 -14.74
N LYS A 93 -5.79 1.58 -14.39
CA LYS A 93 -7.06 1.80 -13.66
C LYS A 93 -6.85 2.45 -12.29
N ALA A 94 -5.77 2.09 -11.59
CA ALA A 94 -5.40 2.70 -10.33
C ALA A 94 -5.05 4.19 -10.49
N PHE A 95 -4.27 4.54 -11.54
CA PHE A 95 -3.94 5.93 -11.83
C PHE A 95 -5.16 6.75 -12.28
N ASP A 96 -6.04 6.18 -13.10
CA ASP A 96 -7.30 6.83 -13.49
C ASP A 96 -8.15 7.16 -12.24
N SER A 97 -8.28 6.20 -11.31
CA SER A 97 -9.01 6.40 -10.05
C SER A 97 -8.33 7.41 -9.12
N LEU A 98 -6.99 7.43 -9.07
CA LEU A 98 -6.25 8.45 -8.31
C LEU A 98 -6.47 9.85 -8.90
N ALA A 99 -6.52 9.99 -10.23
CA ALA A 99 -6.77 11.27 -10.88
C ALA A 99 -8.17 11.80 -10.54
N ASP A 100 -9.19 10.94 -10.52
CA ASP A 100 -10.53 11.30 -10.05
C ASP A 100 -10.52 11.77 -8.58
N ALA A 101 -9.73 11.12 -7.72
CA ALA A 101 -9.56 11.54 -6.32
C ALA A 101 -8.89 12.92 -6.20
N GLU A 102 -7.82 13.16 -6.97
CA GLU A 102 -7.07 14.42 -6.99
C GLU A 102 -7.88 15.59 -7.57
N ALA A 103 -8.91 15.32 -8.38
CA ALA A 103 -9.80 16.33 -8.95
C ALA A 103 -10.87 16.84 -7.97
N LEU A 104 -11.04 16.20 -6.82
CA LEU A 104 -12.05 16.56 -5.82
C LEU A 104 -11.46 17.45 -4.73
N ASP A 105 -12.14 18.58 -4.46
CA ASP A 105 -11.77 19.47 -3.35
C ASP A 105 -12.18 18.91 -1.98
N ASP A 106 -13.24 18.09 -1.93
CA ASP A 106 -13.73 17.43 -0.71
C ASP A 106 -12.98 16.11 -0.46
N PRO A 107 -12.18 16.02 0.62
CA PRO A 107 -11.43 14.81 0.94
C PRO A 107 -12.32 13.61 1.21
N PHE A 108 -13.50 13.78 1.81
CA PHE A 108 -14.39 12.66 2.11
C PHE A 108 -14.95 12.03 0.84
N LEU A 109 -15.27 12.84 -0.16
CA LEU A 109 -15.66 12.34 -1.48
C LEU A 109 -14.50 11.67 -2.22
N ALA A 110 -13.25 12.08 -1.96
CA ALA A 110 -12.06 11.48 -2.55
C ALA A 110 -11.79 10.05 -2.02
N VAL A 111 -12.19 9.72 -0.78
CA VAL A 111 -11.92 8.42 -0.14
C VAL A 111 -12.33 7.23 -1.01
N ARG A 112 -13.53 7.25 -1.62
CA ARG A 112 -14.00 6.14 -2.48
C ARG A 112 -13.13 5.92 -3.72
N TYR A 113 -12.53 6.99 -4.25
CA TYR A 113 -11.63 6.92 -5.40
C TYR A 113 -10.24 6.46 -4.99
N MET A 114 -9.77 6.88 -3.81
CA MET A 114 -8.53 6.39 -3.21
C MET A 114 -8.61 4.89 -2.89
N ASP A 115 -9.73 4.42 -2.33
CA ASP A 115 -9.95 3.01 -2.01
C ASP A 115 -10.00 2.15 -3.27
N ARG A 116 -10.72 2.60 -4.30
CA ARG A 116 -10.71 1.95 -5.62
C ARG A 116 -9.32 1.95 -6.28
N ALA A 117 -8.56 3.03 -6.16
CA ALA A 117 -7.19 3.07 -6.67
C ALA A 117 -6.30 2.06 -5.92
N LEU A 118 -6.46 1.91 -4.60
CA LEU A 118 -5.75 0.92 -3.80
C LEU A 118 -6.16 -0.52 -4.20
N SER A 119 -7.45 -0.77 -4.42
CA SER A 119 -7.96 -2.07 -4.88
C SER A 119 -7.36 -2.49 -6.24
N TYR A 120 -7.33 -1.59 -7.23
CA TYR A 120 -6.64 -1.88 -8.50
C TYR A 120 -5.13 -2.09 -8.32
N ALA A 121 -4.48 -1.34 -7.44
CA ALA A 121 -3.07 -1.53 -7.14
C ALA A 121 -2.81 -2.88 -6.43
N HIS A 122 -3.74 -3.34 -5.59
CA HIS A 122 -3.69 -4.66 -4.97
C HIS A 122 -3.78 -5.77 -6.03
N HIS A 123 -4.69 -5.65 -7.01
CA HIS A 123 -4.75 -6.59 -8.12
C HIS A 123 -3.45 -6.60 -8.94
N ALA A 124 -2.88 -5.44 -9.25
CA ALA A 124 -1.59 -5.37 -9.93
C ALA A 124 -0.45 -6.03 -9.12
N LEU A 125 -0.51 -5.95 -7.78
CA LEU A 125 0.49 -6.58 -6.91
C LEU A 125 0.33 -8.09 -6.94
N ASN A 126 -0.91 -8.58 -6.91
CA ASN A 126 -1.20 -10.00 -7.02
C ASN A 126 -0.83 -10.57 -8.40
N ASP A 127 -1.00 -9.81 -9.48
CA ASP A 127 -0.51 -10.20 -10.81
C ASP A 127 1.03 -10.40 -10.79
N LEU A 128 1.78 -9.46 -10.19
CA LEU A 128 3.24 -9.55 -10.07
C LEU A 128 3.69 -10.73 -9.20
N LEU A 129 3.02 -10.96 -8.07
CA LEU A 129 3.30 -12.10 -7.20
C LEU A 129 3.00 -13.43 -7.90
N HIS A 130 1.89 -13.50 -8.63
CA HIS A 130 1.51 -14.68 -9.39
C HIS A 130 2.56 -15.04 -10.46
N GLU A 131 3.10 -14.05 -11.17
CA GLU A 131 4.18 -14.26 -12.16
C GLU A 131 5.45 -14.86 -11.50
N ARG A 132 5.67 -14.59 -10.21
CA ARG A 132 6.77 -15.18 -9.42
C ARG A 132 6.45 -16.55 -8.83
N GLY A 133 5.24 -17.08 -9.06
CA GLY A 133 4.78 -18.34 -8.47
C GLY A 133 4.39 -18.22 -6.99
N GLU A 134 4.21 -16.99 -6.49
CA GLU A 134 3.84 -16.70 -5.11
C GLU A 134 2.33 -16.77 -4.90
N LYS A 135 1.92 -16.89 -3.64
CA LYS A 135 0.51 -16.73 -3.26
C LYS A 135 0.08 -15.26 -3.40
N PRO A 136 -1.22 -14.99 -3.65
CA PRO A 136 -1.76 -13.64 -3.57
C PRO A 136 -1.44 -12.98 -2.23
N HIS A 137 -1.17 -11.68 -2.24
CA HIS A 137 -0.96 -10.90 -1.03
C HIS A 137 -2.26 -10.80 -0.24
N ALA A 138 -2.26 -11.22 1.02
CA ALA A 138 -3.40 -11.13 1.91
C ALA A 138 -3.05 -10.22 3.11
N PRO A 139 -3.66 -9.02 3.24
CA PRO A 139 -3.37 -8.12 4.36
C PRO A 139 -3.62 -8.76 5.74
N ASP A 140 -4.57 -9.68 5.83
CA ASP A 140 -4.91 -10.43 7.05
C ASP A 140 -3.70 -11.17 7.65
N ASP A 141 -2.76 -11.64 6.82
CA ASP A 141 -1.53 -12.29 7.28
C ASP A 141 -0.61 -11.34 8.08
N TYR A 142 -0.82 -10.02 7.91
CA TYR A 142 -0.01 -8.95 8.50
C TYR A 142 -0.77 -8.10 9.52
N GLU A 143 -2.08 -8.32 9.71
CA GLU A 143 -2.97 -7.50 10.55
C GLU A 143 -2.39 -7.26 11.95
N ARG A 144 -1.83 -8.30 12.58
CA ARG A 144 -1.22 -8.24 13.93
C ARG A 144 -0.10 -7.22 14.11
N PHE A 145 0.47 -6.71 13.01
CA PHE A 145 1.52 -5.71 13.05
C PHE A 145 0.99 -4.28 12.90
N TYR A 146 -0.32 -4.10 12.71
CA TYR A 146 -0.98 -2.82 12.54
C TYR A 146 -2.04 -2.60 13.62
N ASP A 147 -2.32 -1.34 13.95
CA ASP A 147 -3.42 -0.96 14.85
C ASP A 147 -4.77 -0.97 14.11
N VAL A 148 -5.30 -2.18 13.93
CA VAL A 148 -6.54 -2.46 13.20
C VAL A 148 -7.68 -2.53 14.22
N THR A 149 -8.35 -1.40 14.41
CA THR A 149 -9.52 -1.32 15.29
C THR A 149 -10.83 -1.24 14.51
N ASP A 150 -10.84 -0.53 13.38
CA ASP A 150 -12.06 -0.22 12.62
C ASP A 150 -11.73 0.07 11.14
N LEU A 151 -11.68 -0.95 10.29
CA LEU A 151 -11.66 -0.74 8.83
C LEU A 151 -13.11 -0.65 8.31
N PRO A 152 -13.47 0.39 7.54
CA PRO A 152 -14.84 0.61 7.07
C PRO A 152 -15.31 -0.41 6.02
N PHE A 153 -14.37 -1.10 5.36
CA PHE A 153 -14.63 -2.00 4.25
C PHE A 153 -13.84 -3.28 4.51
N ARG A 154 -14.48 -4.27 5.14
CA ARG A 154 -14.09 -5.67 4.96
C ARG A 154 -14.79 -6.13 3.70
N GLU A 155 -14.04 -6.53 2.68
CA GLU A 155 -14.64 -7.27 1.56
C GLU A 155 -15.21 -8.57 2.17
N GLU A 156 -16.53 -8.73 2.14
CA GLU A 156 -17.15 -10.03 2.43
C GLU A 156 -16.68 -10.98 1.31
N MET A 157 -15.77 -11.91 1.67
CA MET A 157 -15.32 -13.00 0.80
C MET A 157 -16.43 -14.03 0.59
#